data_AF-A0A7C1Z573-F1
#
_entry.id   AF-A0A7C1Z573-F1
#
_cell.length_a   1.000
_cell.length_b   1.000
_cell.length_c   1.000
_cell.angle_alpha   90.00
_cell.angle_beta   90.00
_cell.angle_gamma   90.00
#
_symmetry.space_group_name_H-M   'P 1'
#
loop_
_entity.id
_entity.type
_entity.pdbx_description
1 polymer ?
#
loop_
_entity_poly.entity_id
_entity_poly.type
_entity_poly.pdbx_seq_one_letter_code
_entity_poly.pdbx_strand_id
1 'polypeptide(L)'
;MPKITDAMSAEHQRCDKIFVQAEEAVSNGDLEKGAALLKEFEEAIEQHFLMEETILFPAYVMKTNLSSVTQAMMMEHMQMRQLIFEMEENLKAKEPEAFLGQADTLLTIMQQHNRKEEKKMYIMADQSLRADADDLLAKMGMA
;
A
#
# COMPACT_ATOMS: atom_id res chain seq x y z
N MET A 1 19.15 12.04 6.91
CA MET A 1 18.66 10.69 7.24
C MET A 1 17.47 10.41 6.34
N PRO A 2 17.31 9.18 5.84
CA PRO A 2 16.20 8.80 4.97
C PRO A 2 14.91 8.61 5.77
N LYS A 3 14.30 9.71 6.23
CA LYS A 3 13.17 9.68 7.16
C LYS A 3 11.89 9.21 6.48
N ILE A 4 11.65 9.68 5.25
CA ILE A 4 10.44 9.32 4.48
C ILE A 4 10.55 7.87 4.04
N THR A 5 11.71 7.45 3.51
CA THR A 5 11.93 6.06 3.11
C THR A 5 11.73 5.11 4.29
N ASP A 6 12.35 5.38 5.45
CA ASP A 6 12.26 4.49 6.60
C ASP A 6 10.81 4.36 7.11
N ALA A 7 10.06 5.46 7.20
CA ALA A 7 8.69 5.46 7.69
C ALA A 7 7.73 4.77 6.72
N MET A 8 7.77 5.12 5.44
CA MET A 8 6.84 4.57 4.44
C MET A 8 7.13 3.11 4.14
N SER A 9 8.40 2.68 4.09
CA SER A 9 8.76 1.26 3.98
C SER A 9 8.31 0.43 5.17
N ALA A 10 8.25 1.01 6.38
CA ALA A 10 7.70 0.31 7.54
C ALA A 10 6.19 0.06 7.38
N GLU A 11 5.44 1.01 6.81
CA GLU A 11 4.02 0.80 6.50
C GLU A 11 3.80 -0.24 5.41
N HIS A 12 4.64 -0.29 4.36
CA HIS A 12 4.61 -1.40 3.39
C HIS A 12 4.79 -2.75 4.07
N GLN A 13 5.82 -2.89 4.91
CA GLN A 13 6.09 -4.13 5.64
C GLN A 13 4.93 -4.53 6.54
N ARG A 14 4.26 -3.56 7.16
CA ARG A 14 3.07 -3.80 7.98
C ARG A 14 1.91 -4.32 7.12
N CYS A 15 1.61 -3.66 6.00
CA CYS A 15 0.55 -4.07 5.09
C CYS A 15 0.81 -5.48 4.52
N ASP A 16 2.02 -5.74 4.02
CA ASP A 16 2.46 -7.03 3.50
C ASP A 16 2.24 -8.16 4.53
N LYS A 17 2.56 -7.89 5.80
CA LYS A 17 2.46 -8.89 6.86
C LYS A 17 1.01 -9.24 7.20
N ILE A 18 0.09 -8.27 7.20
CA ILE A 18 -1.33 -8.52 7.43
C ILE A 18 -1.90 -9.30 6.23
N PHE A 19 -1.53 -8.92 5.01
CA PHE A 19 -1.99 -9.57 3.80
C PHE A 19 -1.58 -11.04 3.72
N VAL A 20 -0.31 -11.35 4.00
CA VAL A 20 0.18 -12.74 4.07
C VAL A 20 -0.59 -13.55 5.11
N GLN A 21 -0.94 -12.97 6.27
CA GLN A 21 -1.75 -13.68 7.26
C GLN A 21 -3.18 -13.96 6.76
N ALA A 22 -3.77 -13.05 5.99
CA ALA A 22 -5.09 -13.26 5.37
C ALA A 22 -5.04 -14.40 4.36
N GLU A 23 -4.04 -14.39 3.48
CA GLU A 23 -3.77 -15.46 2.50
C GLU A 23 -3.58 -16.82 3.19
N GLU A 24 -2.71 -16.88 4.21
CA GLU A 24 -2.46 -18.09 4.99
C GLU A 24 -3.73 -18.61 5.68
N ALA A 25 -4.56 -17.72 6.24
CA ALA A 25 -5.81 -18.12 6.89
C ALA A 25 -6.77 -18.78 5.88
N VAL A 26 -6.97 -18.15 4.71
CA VAL A 26 -7.85 -18.71 3.66
C VAL A 26 -7.29 -20.02 3.09
N SER A 27 -5.97 -20.09 2.86
CA SER A 27 -5.28 -21.31 2.40
C SER A 27 -5.46 -22.49 3.38
N ASN A 28 -5.49 -22.19 4.68
CA ASN A 28 -5.75 -23.19 5.72
C ASN A 28 -7.25 -23.49 5.94
N GLY A 29 -8.15 -22.89 5.15
CA GLY A 29 -9.60 -23.11 5.21
C GLY A 29 -10.32 -22.27 6.27
N ASP A 30 -9.64 -21.34 6.94
CA ASP A 30 -10.24 -20.45 7.94
C ASP A 30 -10.74 -19.15 7.27
N LEU A 31 -11.89 -19.25 6.61
CA LEU A 31 -12.47 -18.14 5.83
C LEU A 31 -12.90 -16.96 6.69
N GLU A 32 -13.34 -17.22 7.93
CA GLU A 32 -13.77 -16.16 8.85
C GLU A 32 -12.58 -15.32 9.29
N LYS A 33 -11.48 -15.97 9.69
CA LYS A 33 -10.22 -15.28 10.00
C LYS A 33 -9.64 -14.59 8.77
N GLY A 34 -9.68 -15.26 7.61
CA GLY A 34 -9.25 -14.69 6.33
C GLY A 34 -9.98 -13.39 5.99
N ALA A 35 -11.31 -13.36 6.14
CA ALA A 35 -12.11 -12.16 5.93
C ALA A 35 -11.81 -11.04 6.92
N ALA A 36 -11.61 -11.37 8.21
CA ALA A 36 -11.24 -10.38 9.21
C ALA A 36 -9.87 -9.73 8.92
N LEU A 37 -8.89 -10.54 8.53
CA LEU A 37 -7.55 -10.07 8.18
C LEU A 37 -7.52 -9.31 6.85
N LEU A 38 -8.30 -9.73 5.85
CA LEU A 38 -8.43 -8.98 4.59
C LEU A 38 -8.99 -7.58 4.86
N LYS A 39 -10.00 -7.47 5.74
CA LYS A 39 -10.55 -6.18 6.14
C LYS A 39 -9.52 -5.32 6.89
N GLU A 40 -8.77 -5.90 7.81
CA GLU A 40 -7.66 -5.18 8.49
C GLU A 40 -6.61 -4.69 7.48
N PHE A 41 -6.30 -5.52 6.48
CA PHE A 41 -5.40 -5.15 5.39
C PHE A 41 -5.98 -4.01 4.53
N GLU A 42 -7.25 -4.09 4.13
CA GLU A 42 -7.94 -3.04 3.36
C GLU A 42 -7.87 -1.69 4.10
N GLU A 43 -8.20 -1.69 5.40
CA GLU A 43 -8.13 -0.49 6.23
C GLU A 43 -6.68 0.05 6.29
N ALA A 44 -5.68 -0.81 6.48
CA ALA A 44 -4.28 -0.42 6.55
C ALA A 44 -3.74 0.14 5.23
N ILE A 45 -3.98 -0.54 4.11
CA ILE A 45 -3.49 -0.12 2.80
C ILE A 45 -4.21 1.14 2.31
N GLU A 46 -5.49 1.33 2.63
CA GLU A 46 -6.19 2.57 2.33
C GLU A 46 -5.61 3.76 3.12
N GLN A 47 -5.28 3.58 4.41
CA GLN A 47 -4.59 4.62 5.16
C GLN A 47 -3.22 4.95 4.55
N HIS A 48 -2.47 3.92 4.13
CA HIS A 48 -1.22 4.11 3.40
C HIS A 48 -1.41 4.95 2.14
N PHE A 49 -2.34 4.58 1.27
CA PHE A 49 -2.65 5.35 0.07
C PHE A 49 -3.08 6.78 0.38
N LEU A 50 -3.88 7.02 1.42
CA LEU A 50 -4.30 8.37 1.80
C LEU A 50 -3.11 9.25 2.22
N MET A 51 -2.15 8.71 2.98
CA MET A 51 -0.93 9.43 3.34
C MET A 51 -0.17 9.86 2.09
N GLU A 52 -0.09 8.99 1.10
CA GLU A 52 0.59 9.30 -0.15
C GLU A 52 -0.18 10.29 -1.02
N GLU A 53 -1.41 9.95 -1.38
CA GLU A 53 -2.23 10.69 -2.34
C GLU A 53 -2.56 12.10 -1.87
N THR A 54 -2.71 12.30 -0.56
CA THR A 54 -3.15 13.59 0.00
C THR A 54 -2.03 14.45 0.57
N ILE A 55 -0.89 13.84 0.95
CA ILE A 55 0.22 14.54 1.61
C ILE A 55 1.53 14.38 0.84
N LEU A 56 2.04 13.16 0.69
CA LEU A 56 3.39 12.95 0.15
C LEU A 56 3.48 13.27 -1.34
N PHE A 57 2.57 12.74 -2.17
CA PHE A 57 2.56 12.94 -3.62
C PHE A 57 2.37 14.42 -3.99
N PRO A 58 1.43 15.19 -3.42
CA PRO A 58 1.33 16.62 -3.68
C PRO A 58 2.60 17.39 -3.34
N ALA A 59 3.21 17.11 -2.18
CA ALA A 59 4.45 17.75 -1.77
C ALA A 59 5.61 17.40 -2.71
N TYR A 60 5.73 16.12 -3.07
CA TYR A 60 6.72 15.61 -4.01
C TYR A 60 6.60 16.26 -5.39
N VAL A 61 5.38 16.36 -5.95
CA VAL A 61 5.13 17.00 -7.24
C VAL A 61 5.47 18.49 -7.19
N MET A 62 5.12 19.17 -6.10
CA MET A 62 5.43 20.60 -5.94
C MET A 62 6.94 20.89 -5.97
N LYS A 63 7.78 20.00 -5.43
CA LYS A 63 9.25 20.18 -5.43
C LYS A 63 9.93 19.65 -6.70
N THR A 64 9.41 18.60 -7.32
CA THR A 64 10.10 17.90 -8.41
C THR A 64 9.53 18.22 -9.79
N ASN A 65 8.28 18.71 -9.85
CA ASN A 65 7.49 18.88 -11.08
C ASN A 65 7.27 17.56 -11.86
N LEU A 66 7.29 16.41 -11.18
CA LEU A 66 7.15 15.07 -11.77
C LEU A 66 5.77 14.45 -11.53
N SER A 67 4.71 15.12 -11.99
CA SER A 67 3.32 14.66 -11.79
C SER A 67 2.99 13.32 -12.45
N SER A 68 3.65 12.97 -13.56
CA SER A 68 3.42 11.70 -14.25
C SER A 68 3.83 10.48 -13.41
N VAL A 69 4.79 10.64 -12.50
CA VAL A 69 5.25 9.54 -11.64
C VAL A 69 4.21 9.22 -10.59
N THR A 70 3.65 10.24 -9.91
CA THR A 70 2.59 10.03 -8.90
C THR A 70 1.27 9.61 -9.56
N GLN A 71 0.98 10.06 -10.78
CA GLN A 71 -0.17 9.58 -11.55
C GLN A 71 -0.09 8.08 -11.84
N ALA A 72 1.08 7.55 -12.19
CA ALA A 72 1.26 6.12 -12.39
C ALA A 72 1.02 5.32 -11.10
N MET A 73 1.49 5.82 -9.95
CA MET A 73 1.26 5.18 -8.64
C MET A 73 -0.23 5.18 -8.26
N MET A 74 -0.93 6.31 -8.42
CA MET A 74 -2.38 6.38 -8.17
C MET A 74 -3.19 5.41 -9.05
N MET A 75 -2.79 5.21 -10.31
CA MET A 75 -3.43 4.21 -11.17
C MET A 75 -3.21 2.77 -10.65
N GLU A 76 -2.03 2.48 -10.11
CA GLU A 76 -1.74 1.19 -9.46
C GLU A 76 -2.55 1.03 -8.16
N HIS A 77 -2.72 2.09 -7.36
CA HIS A 77 -3.59 2.05 -6.17
C HIS A 77 -5.04 1.74 -6.55
N MET A 78 -5.57 2.36 -7.61
CA MET A 78 -6.92 2.06 -8.10
C MET A 78 -7.06 0.58 -8.51
N GLN A 79 -6.04 0.02 -9.17
CA GLN A 79 -6.03 -1.39 -9.52
C GLN A 79 -6.02 -2.29 -8.29
N MET A 80 -5.22 -1.96 -7.27
CA MET A 80 -5.19 -2.72 -6.02
C MET A 80 -6.52 -2.65 -5.27
N ARG A 81 -7.13 -1.47 -5.15
CA ARG A 81 -8.46 -1.30 -4.54
C ARG A 81 -9.52 -2.17 -5.21
N GLN A 82 -9.50 -2.24 -6.54
CA GLN A 82 -10.43 -3.09 -7.30
C GLN A 82 -10.21 -4.58 -6.99
N LEU A 83 -8.96 -5.04 -6.94
CA LEU A 83 -8.64 -6.43 -6.58
C LEU A 83 -9.09 -6.77 -5.16
N ILE A 84 -8.84 -5.89 -4.19
CA ILE A 84 -9.25 -6.08 -2.79
C ILE A 84 -10.77 -6.23 -2.70
N PHE A 85 -11.52 -5.35 -3.37
CA PHE A 85 -12.98 -5.46 -3.44
C PHE A 85 -13.44 -6.80 -4.02
N GLU A 86 -12.84 -7.27 -5.12
CA GLU A 86 -13.21 -8.56 -5.71
C GLU A 86 -12.85 -9.75 -4.80
N MET A 87 -11.73 -9.66 -4.06
CA MET A 87 -11.33 -10.67 -3.09
C MET A 87 -12.34 -10.77 -1.94
N GLU A 88 -12.86 -9.64 -1.44
CA GLU A 88 -13.93 -9.64 -0.46
C GLU A 88 -15.19 -10.32 -0.98
N GLU A 89 -15.59 -10.05 -2.21
CA GLU A 89 -16.76 -10.68 -2.83
C GLU A 89 -16.57 -12.20 -2.96
N ASN A 90 -15.36 -12.67 -3.27
CA ASN A 90 -15.04 -14.10 -3.30
C ASN A 90 -15.15 -14.76 -1.92
N LEU A 91 -14.73 -14.07 -0.84
CA LEU A 91 -14.94 -14.59 0.53
C LEU A 91 -16.42 -14.64 0.91
N LYS A 92 -17.22 -13.64 0.52
CA LYS A 92 -18.68 -13.64 0.73
C LYS A 92 -19.36 -14.77 -0.06
N ALA A 93 -18.89 -15.05 -1.27
CA ALA A 93 -19.35 -16.16 -2.10
C ALA A 93 -18.85 -17.53 -1.64
N LYS A 94 -17.92 -17.59 -0.68
CA LYS A 94 -17.24 -18.81 -0.21
C LYS A 94 -16.46 -19.50 -1.33
N GLU A 95 -15.76 -18.71 -2.15
CA GLU A 95 -14.93 -19.14 -3.27
C GLU A 95 -13.43 -18.95 -2.94
N PRO A 96 -12.84 -19.78 -2.04
CA PRO A 96 -11.47 -19.58 -1.57
C PRO A 96 -10.42 -19.76 -2.67
N GLU A 97 -10.65 -20.62 -3.65
CA GLU A 97 -9.71 -20.79 -4.78
C GLU A 97 -9.63 -19.53 -5.64
N ALA A 98 -10.76 -18.85 -5.87
CA ALA A 98 -10.81 -17.58 -6.59
C ALA A 98 -10.13 -16.46 -5.81
N PHE A 99 -10.36 -16.40 -4.49
CA PHE A 99 -9.65 -15.50 -3.57
C PHE A 99 -8.13 -15.70 -3.67
N LEU A 100 -7.63 -16.93 -3.58
CA LEU A 100 -6.19 -17.22 -3.59
C LEU A 100 -5.54 -16.85 -4.93
N GLY A 101 -6.21 -17.11 -6.07
CA GLY A 101 -5.71 -16.69 -7.38
C GLY A 101 -5.63 -15.16 -7.54
N GLN A 102 -6.54 -14.42 -6.94
CA GLN A 102 -6.45 -12.95 -6.88
C GLN A 102 -5.40 -12.49 -5.88
N ALA A 103 -5.20 -13.20 -4.78
CA ALA A 103 -4.18 -12.88 -3.80
C ALA A 103 -2.78 -12.92 -4.41
N ASP A 104 -2.46 -13.93 -5.22
CA ASP A 104 -1.22 -14.02 -6.00
C ASP A 104 -1.01 -12.79 -6.91
N THR A 105 -2.09 -12.36 -7.57
CA THR A 105 -2.07 -11.21 -8.47
C THR A 105 -1.82 -9.91 -7.71
N LEU A 106 -2.54 -9.71 -6.60
CA LEU A 106 -2.41 -8.53 -5.75
C LEU A 106 -1.00 -8.46 -5.13
N LEU A 107 -0.48 -9.57 -4.60
CA LEU A 107 0.88 -9.66 -4.06
C LEU A 107 1.92 -9.24 -5.10
N THR A 108 1.77 -9.71 -6.34
CA THR A 108 2.69 -9.36 -7.43
C THR A 108 2.66 -7.86 -7.73
N ILE A 109 1.47 -7.25 -7.77
CA ILE A 109 1.30 -5.82 -8.02
C ILE A 109 1.88 -5.00 -6.88
N MET A 110 1.56 -5.33 -5.62
CA MET A 110 2.11 -4.69 -4.43
C MET A 110 3.64 -4.73 -4.43
N GLN A 111 4.25 -5.89 -4.65
CA GLN A 111 5.72 -6.00 -4.67
C GLN A 111 6.37 -5.12 -5.76
N GLN A 112 5.74 -5.04 -6.93
CA GLN A 112 6.23 -4.19 -8.01
C GLN A 112 6.05 -2.70 -7.70
N HIS A 113 4.93 -2.35 -7.11
CA HIS A 113 4.58 -1.00 -6.68
C HIS A 113 5.53 -0.51 -5.58
N ASN A 114 5.57 -1.22 -4.44
CA ASN A 114 6.44 -0.91 -3.30
C ASN A 114 7.90 -0.73 -3.77
N ARG A 115 8.38 -1.61 -4.66
CA ARG A 115 9.73 -1.52 -5.21
C ARG A 115 9.99 -0.23 -6.00
N LYS A 116 9.01 0.27 -6.77
CA LYS A 116 9.16 1.53 -7.53
C LYS A 116 9.30 2.70 -6.57
N GLU A 117 8.54 2.69 -5.49
CA GLU A 117 8.53 3.77 -4.52
C GLU A 117 9.79 3.75 -3.66
N GLU A 118 10.06 2.62 -3.01
CA GLU A 118 11.20 2.48 -2.09
C GLU A 118 12.55 2.67 -2.77
N LYS A 119 12.70 2.15 -4.00
CA LYS A 119 14.00 2.21 -4.69
C LYS A 119 14.20 3.48 -5.50
N LYS A 120 13.17 4.32 -5.66
CA LYS A 120 13.27 5.54 -6.47
C LYS A 120 12.53 6.71 -5.85
N MET A 121 11.21 6.62 -5.69
CA MET A 121 10.39 7.76 -5.30
C MET A 121 10.76 8.25 -3.89
N TYR A 122 10.78 7.37 -2.88
CA TYR A 122 11.06 7.77 -1.50
C TYR A 122 12.49 8.26 -1.31
N ILE A 123 13.47 7.63 -1.97
CA ILE A 123 14.86 8.12 -1.97
C ILE A 123 14.94 9.55 -2.52
N MET A 124 14.20 9.85 -3.59
CA MET A 124 14.17 11.20 -4.14
C MET A 124 13.35 12.16 -3.26
N ALA A 125 12.28 11.69 -2.61
CA ALA A 125 11.53 12.45 -1.63
C ALA A 125 12.40 12.86 -0.45
N ASP A 126 13.23 11.96 0.09
CA ASP A 126 14.20 12.29 1.15
C ASP A 126 15.23 13.35 0.74
N GLN A 127 15.49 13.48 -0.56
CA GLN A 127 16.38 14.52 -1.10
C GLN A 127 15.64 15.84 -1.32
N SER A 128 14.48 15.81 -1.98
CA SER A 128 13.74 16.99 -2.42
C SER A 128 12.88 17.62 -1.30
N LEU A 129 12.44 16.82 -0.33
CA LEU A 129 11.58 17.23 0.79
C LEU A 129 12.33 17.25 2.12
N ARG A 130 13.67 17.18 2.12
CA ARG A 130 14.49 17.09 3.35
C ARG A 130 14.11 18.12 4.42
N ALA A 131 13.84 19.37 4.01
CA ALA A 131 13.50 20.45 4.93
C ALA A 131 12.09 20.32 5.53
N ASP A 132 11.18 19.65 4.81
CA ASP A 132 9.77 19.52 5.15
C ASP A 132 9.44 18.12 5.74
N ALA A 133 10.42 17.21 5.77
CA ALA A 133 10.21 15.79 6.09
C ALA A 133 9.53 15.55 7.45
N ASP A 134 9.96 16.25 8.51
CA ASP A 134 9.38 16.08 9.85
C ASP A 134 7.93 16.58 9.94
N ASP A 135 7.62 17.68 9.27
CA ASP A 135 6.25 18.22 9.20
C ASP A 135 5.33 17.31 8.37
N LEU A 136 5.83 16.77 7.26
CA LEU A 136 5.09 15.81 6.44
C LEU A 136 4.80 14.52 7.20
N LEU A 137 5.79 13.95 7.89
CA LEU A 137 5.59 12.75 8.72
C LEU A 137 4.60 13.02 9.84
N ALA A 138 4.67 14.17 10.51
CA ALA A 138 3.68 14.54 11.52
C ALA A 138 2.26 14.65 10.96
N LYS A 139 2.09 15.24 9.76
CA LYS A 139 0.79 15.31 9.07
C LYS A 139 0.23 13.94 8.69
N MET A 140 1.12 13.00 8.37
CA MET A 140 0.77 11.59 8.09
C MET A 140 0.57 10.78 9.38
N GLY A 141 0.77 11.36 10.57
CA GLY A 141 0.64 10.64 11.85
C GLY A 141 1.82 9.72 12.18
N MET A 142 2.99 9.96 11.58
CA MET A 142 4.20 9.14 11.66
C MET A 142 5.36 9.80 12.44
N ALA A 143 5.07 10.75 13.34
CA ALA A 143 6.08 11.51 14.09
C ALA A 143 6.49 10.88 15.42
#